data_AF-A0A5N5EA74-F1
#
_entry.id   AF-A0A5N5EA74-F1
#
_cell.length_a   1.000
_cell.length_b   1.000
_cell.length_c   1.000
_cell.angle_alpha   90.00
_cell.angle_beta   90.00
_cell.angle_gamma   90.00
#
_symmetry.space_group_name_H-M   'P 1'
#
loop_
_entity.id
_entity.type
_entity.pdbx_description
1 polymer ?
#
loop_
_entity_poly.entity_id
_entity_poly.type
_entity_poly.pdbx_seq_one_letter_code
_entity_poly.pdbx_strand_id
1 'polypeptide(L)' 'MSTMGSIQCLIIPADLDVLVQTMELEQGDIKTMQGIVDGRFQVLELEAQKASMFVNEEGKNIGLKMNQRATM' A
#
# COMPACT_ATOMS: atom_id res chain seq x y z
N MET A 1 -2.11 -27.95 -7.95
CA MET A 1 -1.79 -26.51 -8.06
C MET A 1 -2.53 -25.82 -6.93
N SER A 2 -1.81 -25.32 -5.93
CA SER A 2 -2.44 -24.55 -4.86
C SER A 2 -2.95 -23.26 -5.48
N THR A 3 -4.27 -23.01 -5.42
CA THR A 3 -4.85 -21.70 -5.74
C THR A 3 -4.20 -20.67 -4.83
N MET A 4 -3.29 -19.85 -5.37
CA MET A 4 -2.79 -18.67 -4.65
C MET A 4 -3.99 -17.76 -4.38
N GLY A 5 -4.18 -17.38 -3.12
CA GLY A 5 -5.28 -16.50 -2.74
C GLY A 5 -5.09 -15.12 -3.37
N SER A 6 -6.19 -14.44 -3.68
CA SER A 6 -6.16 -13.04 -4.07
C SER A 6 -6.46 -12.13 -2.88
N ILE A 7 -5.92 -10.93 -2.93
CA ILE A 7 -6.03 -9.90 -1.89
C ILE A 7 -6.65 -8.67 -2.54
N GLN A 8 -7.71 -8.14 -1.92
CA GLN A 8 -8.30 -6.89 -2.37
C GLN A 8 -7.60 -5.70 -1.69
N CYS A 9 -7.13 -4.76 -2.49
CA CYS A 9 -6.34 -3.62 -2.05
C CYS A 9 -6.97 -2.30 -2.45
N LEU A 10 -6.73 -1.27 -1.64
CA LEU A 10 -6.98 0.12 -1.98
C LEU A 10 -5.64 0.80 -2.25
N ILE A 11 -5.52 1.42 -3.42
CA ILE A 11 -4.40 2.30 -3.75
C ILE A 11 -4.85 3.71 -3.43
N ILE A 12 -4.21 4.32 -2.43
CA ILE A 12 -4.49 5.67 -1.96
C ILE A 12 -3.31 6.56 -2.38
N PRO A 13 -3.42 7.33 -3.48
CA PRO A 13 -2.35 8.22 -3.92
C PRO A 13 -2.14 9.37 -2.92
N ALA A 14 -0.90 9.84 -2.79
CA ALA A 14 -0.58 11.04 -2.02
C ALA A 14 -1.03 12.33 -2.74
N ASP A 15 -1.12 12.28 -4.07
CA ASP A 15 -1.70 13.34 -4.89
C ASP A 15 -3.23 13.38 -4.71
N LEU A 16 -3.75 14.53 -4.29
CA LEU A 16 -5.17 14.73 -4.01
C LEU A 16 -6.02 14.78 -5.29
N ASP A 17 -5.41 15.13 -6.42
CA ASP A 17 -6.08 15.20 -7.71
C ASP A 17 -6.23 13.82 -8.36
N VAL A 18 -5.54 12.80 -7.83
CA VAL A 18 -5.66 11.41 -8.30
C VAL A 18 -6.71 10.67 -7.46
N LEU A 19 -7.60 9.93 -8.14
CA LEU A 19 -8.64 9.15 -7.47
C LEU A 19 -8.05 7.91 -6.78
N VAL A 20 -8.67 7.52 -5.65
CA VAL A 20 -8.42 6.24 -4.98
C VAL A 20 -8.90 5.10 -5.89
N GLN A 21 -8.13 4.03 -5.97
CA GLN A 21 -8.42 2.89 -6.85
C GLN A 21 -8.50 1.59 -6.04
N THR A 22 -9.34 0.67 -6.49
CA THR A 22 -9.34 -0.72 -6.01
C THR A 22 -8.52 -1.59 -6.96
N MET A 23 -7.76 -2.52 -6.40
CA MET A 23 -6.98 -3.49 -7.17
C MET A 23 -7.06 -4.86 -6.50
N GLU A 24 -7.01 -5.91 -7.30
CA GLU A 24 -6.86 -7.28 -6.81
C GLU A 24 -5.41 -7.72 -7.06
N LEU A 25 -4.72 -8.12 -6.01
CA LEU A 25 -3.34 -8.60 -6.07
C LEU A 25 -3.30 -10.10 -5.79
N GLU A 26 -2.43 -10.82 -6.48
CA GLU A 26 -2.13 -12.20 -6.11
C GLU A 26 -1.24 -12.22 -4.87
N GLN A 27 -1.47 -13.20 -4.00
CA GLN A 27 -0.62 -13.39 -2.83
C GLN A 27 0.83 -13.64 -3.28
N GLY A 28 1.74 -12.80 -2.79
CA GLY A 28 3.17 -12.87 -3.14
C GLY A 28 3.60 -11.96 -4.29
N ASP A 29 2.70 -11.11 -4.84
CA ASP A 29 3.06 -10.12 -5.87
C ASP A 29 3.84 -8.91 -5.31
N ILE A 30 5.04 -9.19 -4.81
CA ILE A 30 5.91 -8.21 -4.15
C ILE A 30 6.32 -7.10 -5.11
N LYS A 31 6.54 -7.40 -6.40
CA LYS A 31 7.00 -6.42 -7.38
C LYS A 31 5.94 -5.37 -7.66
N THR A 32 4.67 -5.77 -7.81
CA THR A 32 3.57 -4.83 -7.99
C THR A 32 3.43 -3.93 -6.77
N MET A 33 3.52 -4.48 -5.56
CA MET A 33 3.48 -3.69 -4.32
C MET A 33 4.62 -2.67 -4.25
N GLN A 34 5.86 -3.07 -4.58
CA GLN A 34 7.01 -2.16 -4.63
C GLN A 34 6.85 -1.05 -5.68
N GLY A 35 6.22 -1.34 -6.82
CA GLY A 35 5.92 -0.34 -7.83
C GLY A 35 4.88 0.69 -7.38
N ILE A 36 3.88 0.26 -6.59
CA ILE A 36 2.82 1.16 -6.09
C ILE A 36 3.35 2.11 -5.01
N VAL A 37 4.13 1.59 -4.07
CA VAL A 37 4.67 2.39 -2.94
C VAL A 37 5.96 3.13 -3.29
N ASP A 38 6.50 2.91 -4.49
CA ASP A 38 7.78 3.43 -4.97
C ASP A 38 8.98 3.01 -4.10
N GLY A 39 9.36 1.74 -4.24
CA GLY A 39 10.56 1.17 -3.61
C GLY A 39 10.27 0.04 -2.63
N ARG A 40 11.17 -0.17 -1.67
CA ARG A 40 10.96 -1.16 -0.60
C ARG A 40 9.87 -0.69 0.34
N PHE A 41 9.12 -1.64 0.88
CA PHE A 41 8.01 -1.37 1.79
C PHE A 41 8.13 -2.10 3.11
N GLN A 42 7.55 -1.48 4.13
CA GLN A 42 7.19 -2.08 5.40
C GLN A 42 5.67 -2.29 5.44
N VAL A 43 5.23 -3.36 6.11
CA VAL A 43 3.82 -3.60 6.40
C VAL A 43 3.50 -3.14 7.82
N LEU A 44 2.45 -2.35 7.96
CA LEU A 44 1.90 -1.90 9.24
C LEU A 44 0.52 -2.54 9.41
N GLU A 45 0.28 -3.19 10.55
CA GLU A 45 -1.04 -3.73 10.86
C GLU A 45 -1.95 -2.64 11.43
N LEU A 46 -3.11 -2.47 10.81
CA LEU A 46 -4.16 -1.56 11.23
C LEU A 46 -5.25 -2.35 11.96
N GLU A 47 -4.97 -2.70 13.21
CA GLU A 47 -5.80 -3.59 14.05
C GLU A 47 -7.27 -3.16 14.10
N ALA A 48 -7.54 -1.85 14.24
CA ALA A 48 -8.91 -1.33 14.32
C ALA A 48 -9.69 -1.51 13.01
N GLN A 49 -9.00 -1.46 11.87
CA GLN A 49 -9.57 -1.60 10.53
C GLN A 49 -9.51 -3.05 10.02
N LYS A 50 -8.83 -3.95 10.74
CA LYS A 50 -8.54 -5.33 10.31
C LYS A 50 -7.91 -5.37 8.92
N ALA A 51 -6.96 -4.49 8.68
CA ALA A 51 -6.28 -4.32 7.40
C ALA A 51 -4.78 -4.16 7.58
N SER A 52 -4.00 -4.44 6.54
CA SER A 52 -2.57 -4.20 6.51
C SER A 52 -2.27 -3.04 5.55
N MET A 53 -1.40 -2.12 5.98
CA MET A 53 -0.98 -0.97 5.20
C MET A 53 0.47 -1.13 4.75
N PHE A 54 0.68 -1.03 3.44
CA PHE A 54 2.00 -1.08 2.83
C PHE A 54 2.52 0.35 2.68
N VAL A 55 3.66 0.65 3.30
CA VAL A 55 4.29 1.97 3.26
C VAL A 55 5.72 1.84 2.79
N ASN A 56 6.22 2.79 1.99
CA ASN A 56 7.63 2.77 1.63
C ASN A 56 8.53 2.98 2.85
N GLU A 57 9.74 2.44 2.80
CA GLU A 57 10.73 2.61 3.88
C GLU A 57 11.19 4.09 3.99
N GLU A 58 11.11 4.84 2.90
CA GLU A 58 11.57 6.23 2.81
C GLU A 58 10.61 7.23 3.49
N GLY A 59 9.33 6.92 3.61
CA GLY A 59 8.33 7.80 4.21
C GLY A 59 8.61 8.16 5.67
N LYS A 60 9.43 7.38 6.38
CA LYS A 60 9.91 7.69 7.74
C LYS A 60 11.20 8.51 7.77
N ASN A 61 12.02 8.44 6.72
CA ASN A 61 13.42 8.89 6.77
C ASN A 61 13.76 10.09 5.89
N ILE A 62 12.93 10.48 4.91
CA ILE A 62 13.40 11.42 3.85
C ILE A 62 12.50 12.66 3.61
N GLY A 63 11.63 13.03 4.54
CA GLY A 63 10.85 14.29 4.40
C GLY A 63 9.90 14.30 3.19
N LEU A 64 9.56 13.12 2.65
CA LEU A 64 8.47 12.97 1.71
C LEU A 64 7.17 13.40 2.39
N LYS A 65 6.28 14.04 1.61
CA LYS A 65 4.99 14.48 2.14
C LYS A 65 4.23 13.27 2.66
N MET A 66 3.87 13.29 3.94
CA MET A 66 2.95 12.31 4.52
C MET A 66 1.71 12.24 3.64
N ASN A 67 1.31 11.03 3.25
CA ASN A 67 0.07 10.83 2.52
C ASN A 67 -1.11 11.08 3.48
N GLN A 68 -1.53 12.35 3.57
CA GLN A 68 -2.58 12.78 4.49
C GLN A 68 -3.86 11.98 4.31
N ARG A 69 -4.15 11.55 3.08
CA ARG A 69 -5.34 10.75 2.74
C ARG A 69 -5.30 9.33 3.29
N ALA A 70 -4.12 8.75 3.46
CA ALA A 70 -3.94 7.42 4.04
C ALA A 70 -3.83 7.45 5.58
N THR A 71 -3.58 8.63 6.16
CA THR A 71 -3.29 8.78 7.60
C THR A 71 -4.37 9.48 8.42
N MET A 72 -5.25 10.27 7.79
CA MET A 72 -6.29 11.07 8.46
C MET A 72 -7.70 10.50 8.28
#